data_AF-A0A663ECE2-F1
#
_entry.id   AF-A0A663ECE2-F1
#
_cell.length_a   1.000
_cell.length_b   1.000
_cell.length_c   1.000
_cell.angle_alpha   90.00
_cell.angle_beta   90.00
_cell.angle_gamma   90.00
#
_symmetry.space_group_name_H-M   'P 1'
#
loop_
_entity.id
_entity.type
_entity.pdbx_description
1 polymer ?
#
loop_
_entity_poly.entity_id
_entity_poly.type
_entity_poly.pdbx_seq_one_letter_code
_entity_poly.pdbx_strand_id
1 'polypeptide(L)'
;AVSRRRPHRSPQLPPLTSGKPRPRRRPRACAQQRPPAGAADGPLAALAATAAAAEEEDEQPDGAGRARVGLCVLCGLPAAGKSTLARALRRRLPQRPGWACALLDYDELIPPETFGPPEPGAGPAEPSPLLPRWKRSRRELLQCLERFLRAVVTGSPLSAPATATQPAWERFLACCRGQGLLSSAESDAGAGRSWTHAATSRPLYLILDDNFYYQSMRYEVYQLARKYSLSFCQLFLECPLECCLQRNRLRSHPLPDQTICLMARRIEMPDLKKNVWEQNSLILKSSDCTSEDNEQIISLLAAALENPVKQNEENTEQKEADRAICAASTVHQADQTCRRIISQTMKDAKDKNVPSSEMKSLAEELNKLKAEFLEDLRQGNELKTQICIQNQHSDPATSVISSFQHEATNVVNKYILK
;
A
#
# COMPACT_ATOMS: atom_id res chain seq x y z
N ALA A 1 22.36 -59.92 32.47
CA ALA A 1 23.03 -58.84 33.21
C ALA A 1 22.01 -57.71 33.41
N VAL A 2 21.19 -57.69 34.46
CA VAL A 2 21.49 -57.37 35.88
C VAL A 2 22.33 -56.11 36.04
N SER A 3 21.63 -54.99 36.27
CA SER A 3 21.86 -53.99 37.33
C SER A 3 21.50 -52.59 36.84
N ARG A 4 20.97 -51.67 37.65
CA ARG A 4 20.14 -51.66 38.86
C ARG A 4 19.85 -50.17 39.07
N ARG A 5 18.60 -49.83 39.37
CA ARG A 5 18.17 -48.50 39.87
C ARG A 5 18.97 -48.11 41.13
N ARG A 6 19.25 -46.82 41.33
CA ARG A 6 18.59 -45.99 42.36
C ARG A 6 18.98 -44.49 42.30
N PRO A 7 18.08 -43.59 42.75
CA PRO A 7 18.22 -42.12 42.78
C PRO A 7 18.48 -41.59 44.21
N HIS A 8 19.00 -40.36 44.33
CA HIS A 8 19.00 -39.48 45.51
C HIS A 8 19.61 -38.12 45.07
N ARG A 9 19.27 -36.92 45.56
CA ARG A 9 18.47 -36.41 46.67
C ARG A 9 18.33 -34.88 46.44
N SER A 10 17.15 -34.31 46.72
CA SER A 10 17.02 -32.88 47.07
C SER A 10 17.41 -32.65 48.54
N PRO A 11 17.78 -31.42 48.91
CA PRO A 11 17.18 -30.79 50.10
C PRO A 11 16.90 -29.28 49.88
N GLN A 12 15.65 -28.83 50.06
CA GLN A 12 15.12 -28.11 51.24
C GLN A 12 15.55 -26.63 51.39
N LEU A 13 14.55 -25.74 51.26
CA LEU A 13 14.43 -24.39 51.86
C LEU A 13 14.34 -24.49 53.41
N PRO A 14 14.66 -23.42 54.19
CA PRO A 14 13.62 -22.47 54.71
C PRO A 14 14.18 -21.05 55.07
N PRO A 15 13.49 -20.15 55.83
CA PRO A 15 12.15 -19.57 55.64
C PRO A 15 12.10 -18.01 55.74
N LEU A 16 10.87 -17.50 55.62
CA LEU A 16 10.28 -16.14 55.71
C LEU A 16 10.70 -15.23 56.89
N THR A 17 10.67 -13.90 56.67
CA THR A 17 10.08 -12.84 57.54
C THR A 17 9.70 -11.63 56.66
N SER A 18 8.44 -11.26 56.43
CA SER A 18 7.49 -10.48 57.26
C SER A 18 7.94 -9.05 57.61
N GLY A 19 7.36 -8.04 56.96
CA GLY A 19 7.48 -6.63 57.36
C GLY A 19 6.68 -5.68 56.46
N LYS A 20 5.44 -5.38 56.86
CA LYS A 20 4.53 -4.36 56.28
C LYS A 20 4.19 -3.38 57.43
N PRO A 21 3.45 -2.29 57.19
CA PRO A 21 3.82 -0.98 56.64
C PRO A 21 3.65 0.14 57.71
N ARG A 22 3.91 1.44 57.39
CA ARG A 22 3.18 2.63 57.93
C ARG A 22 3.74 3.98 57.39
N PRO A 23 3.00 5.12 57.53
CA PRO A 23 2.74 6.03 56.40
C PRO A 23 3.00 7.53 56.70
N ARG A 24 2.56 8.39 55.75
CA ARG A 24 2.21 9.82 55.85
C ARG A 24 3.37 10.83 55.89
N ARG A 25 3.35 11.79 54.94
CA ARG A 25 2.94 13.19 55.17
C ARG A 25 2.99 14.02 53.86
N ARG A 26 1.87 14.66 53.51
CA ARG A 26 1.83 15.98 52.83
C ARG A 26 1.91 17.08 53.91
N PRO A 27 2.35 18.31 53.60
CA PRO A 27 1.43 19.44 53.27
C PRO A 27 1.88 20.22 52.00
N ARG A 28 0.98 20.83 51.20
CA ARG A 28 0.49 22.26 51.21
C ARG A 28 1.62 23.32 51.20
N ALA A 29 1.57 24.48 50.56
CA ALA A 29 0.74 25.16 49.56
C ALA A 29 1.42 26.53 49.26
N CYS A 30 1.13 27.13 48.10
CA CYS A 30 1.08 28.57 47.73
C CYS A 30 1.80 29.66 48.56
N ALA A 31 2.55 30.54 47.86
CA ALA A 31 2.47 32.03 47.88
C ALA A 31 3.62 32.60 47.02
N GLN A 32 3.39 33.11 45.80
CA GLN A 32 3.25 34.54 45.46
C GLN A 32 3.89 35.53 46.46
N GLN A 33 4.91 36.28 46.02
CA GLN A 33 4.88 37.75 45.91
C GLN A 33 6.19 38.30 45.31
N ARG A 34 6.03 39.37 44.53
CA ARG A 34 7.03 40.14 43.76
C ARG A 34 7.26 41.51 44.50
N PRO A 35 8.03 42.49 43.98
CA PRO A 35 9.22 43.08 44.62
C PRO A 35 9.04 44.58 45.02
N PRO A 36 10.13 45.32 45.28
CA PRO A 36 10.29 46.67 44.69
C PRO A 36 11.69 46.85 44.03
N ALA A 37 11.82 47.46 42.84
CA ALA A 37 11.94 48.91 42.54
C ALA A 37 13.16 49.57 43.23
N GLY A 38 14.07 50.32 42.61
CA GLY A 38 14.34 50.92 41.29
C GLY A 38 15.76 51.53 41.41
N ALA A 39 16.37 52.33 40.53
CA ALA A 39 16.19 52.84 39.18
C ALA A 39 17.53 53.59 38.84
N ALA A 40 17.63 54.16 37.64
CA ALA A 40 18.69 55.04 37.08
C ALA A 40 19.89 54.33 36.43
N ASP A 41 20.33 54.62 35.19
CA ASP A 41 19.95 55.60 34.17
C ASP A 41 20.49 55.12 32.79
N GLY A 42 19.83 55.52 31.69
CA GLY A 42 20.15 55.14 30.28
C GLY A 42 21.28 55.98 29.62
N PRO A 43 21.22 56.33 28.31
CA PRO A 43 20.38 55.81 27.22
C PRO A 43 21.13 55.61 25.86
N LEU A 44 20.54 54.82 24.95
CA LEU A 44 20.62 55.04 23.49
C LEU A 44 19.41 54.38 22.81
N ALA A 45 18.45 55.24 22.46
CA ALA A 45 17.33 55.01 21.54
C ALA A 45 17.87 54.84 20.09
N ALA A 46 17.17 54.39 19.05
CA ALA A 46 15.75 54.34 18.69
C ALA A 46 15.61 53.27 17.57
N LEU A 47 14.48 52.59 17.41
CA LEU A 47 13.38 53.06 16.58
C LEU A 47 12.07 52.32 16.93
N ALA A 48 11.09 53.12 17.34
CA ALA A 48 9.65 52.84 17.51
C ALA A 48 9.01 52.41 16.16
N ALA A 49 8.14 51.41 16.10
CA ALA A 49 6.72 51.42 16.52
C ALA A 49 5.85 52.49 15.80
N THR A 50 5.10 52.03 14.80
CA THR A 50 3.81 52.54 14.32
C THR A 50 2.99 51.30 13.95
N ALA A 51 2.15 50.76 14.84
CA ALA A 51 0.76 51.15 15.10
C ALA A 51 -0.21 50.78 13.95
N ALA A 52 -0.99 49.74 14.25
CA ALA A 52 -2.42 49.57 13.98
C ALA A 52 -2.93 49.01 12.63
N ALA A 53 -3.74 47.97 12.80
CA ALA A 53 -4.98 47.62 12.09
C ALA A 53 -4.91 46.69 10.87
N ALA A 54 -5.82 45.70 10.91
CA ALA A 54 -6.24 44.75 9.87
C ALA A 54 -5.19 43.65 9.55
N GLU A 55 -5.46 42.36 9.62
CA GLU A 55 -6.71 41.60 9.55
C GLU A 55 -6.67 40.45 10.57
N GLU A 56 -7.67 40.38 11.44
CA GLU A 56 -8.10 39.10 12.00
C GLU A 56 -8.73 38.33 10.84
N GLU A 57 -7.94 37.50 10.16
CA GLU A 57 -8.54 36.40 9.41
C GLU A 57 -9.15 35.45 10.44
N ASP A 58 -10.47 35.53 10.51
CA ASP A 58 -11.41 34.61 11.14
C ASP A 58 -10.97 33.16 10.84
N GLU A 59 -10.13 32.58 11.71
CA GLU A 59 -9.86 31.15 11.72
C GLU A 59 -11.14 30.49 12.23
N GLN A 60 -12.11 30.38 11.31
CA GLN A 60 -13.30 29.58 11.49
C GLN A 60 -12.84 28.18 11.92
N PRO A 61 -13.34 27.64 13.06
CA PRO A 61 -13.11 26.25 13.41
C PRO A 61 -13.96 25.41 12.46
N ASP A 62 -13.46 25.24 11.25
CA ASP A 62 -14.13 24.54 10.18
C ASP A 62 -14.01 23.03 10.44
N GLY A 63 -15.10 22.44 10.92
CA GLY A 63 -15.25 20.99 11.00
C GLY A 63 -15.81 20.50 12.32
N ALA A 64 -17.13 20.50 12.44
CA ALA A 64 -17.83 19.61 13.36
C ALA A 64 -17.33 18.16 13.18
N GLY A 65 -16.49 17.69 14.12
CA GLY A 65 -16.34 16.30 14.56
C GLY A 65 -16.21 15.20 13.50
N ARG A 66 -15.49 15.40 12.40
CA ARG A 66 -15.24 14.31 11.44
C ARG A 66 -14.15 13.38 11.98
N ALA A 67 -14.40 12.06 12.00
CA ALA A 67 -13.43 11.08 12.45
C ALA A 67 -12.11 11.19 11.66
N ARG A 68 -11.01 11.40 12.37
CA ARG A 68 -9.65 11.35 11.80
C ARG A 68 -9.35 9.91 11.38
N VAL A 69 -8.91 9.70 10.14
CA VAL A 69 -8.60 8.36 9.63
C VAL A 69 -7.11 8.25 9.35
N GLY A 70 -6.50 7.17 9.84
CA GLY A 70 -5.10 6.83 9.59
C GLY A 70 -4.95 5.48 8.89
N LEU A 71 -4.00 5.42 7.95
CA LEU A 71 -3.55 4.20 7.30
C LEU A 71 -2.18 3.80 7.88
N CYS A 72 -2.08 2.57 8.39
CA CYS A 72 -0.82 2.01 8.87
C CYS A 72 -0.48 0.77 8.08
N VAL A 73 0.64 0.78 7.35
CA VAL A 73 1.14 -0.41 6.65
C VAL A 73 2.13 -1.17 7.52
N LEU A 74 1.97 -2.49 7.59
CA LEU A 74 2.94 -3.37 8.22
C LEU A 74 3.89 -3.90 7.15
N CYS A 75 5.20 -3.80 7.37
CA CYS A 75 6.21 -4.17 6.37
C CYS A 75 7.19 -5.15 6.98
N GLY A 76 7.74 -6.06 6.17
CA GLY A 76 8.74 -7.01 6.64
C GLY A 76 8.62 -8.38 5.98
N LEU A 77 9.61 -9.23 6.22
CA LEU A 77 9.68 -10.56 5.62
C LEU A 77 8.50 -11.46 6.07
N PRO A 78 8.15 -12.48 5.26
CA PRO A 78 7.29 -13.56 5.74
C PRO A 78 7.80 -14.10 7.08
N ALA A 79 6.87 -14.41 8.00
CA ALA A 79 7.17 -14.87 9.35
C ALA A 79 7.96 -13.88 10.27
N ALA A 80 8.10 -12.61 9.89
CA ALA A 80 8.69 -11.58 10.76
C ALA A 80 7.82 -11.24 11.99
N GLY A 81 6.52 -11.56 11.97
CA GLY A 81 5.58 -11.31 13.08
C GLY A 81 4.51 -10.24 12.82
N LYS A 82 4.36 -9.77 11.57
CA LYS A 82 3.43 -8.69 11.18
C LYS A 82 1.99 -8.95 11.63
N SER A 83 1.41 -10.08 11.22
CA SER A 83 0.03 -10.45 11.60
C SER A 83 -0.16 -10.60 13.11
N THR A 84 0.87 -10.99 13.84
CA THR A 84 0.83 -11.03 15.31
C THR A 84 0.72 -9.62 15.88
N LEU A 85 1.57 -8.70 15.41
CA LEU A 85 1.51 -7.29 15.80
C LEU A 85 0.18 -6.64 15.38
N ALA A 86 -0.32 -6.93 14.18
CA ALA A 86 -1.56 -6.40 13.66
C ALA A 86 -2.76 -6.74 14.56
N ARG A 87 -2.84 -8.00 15.00
CA ARG A 87 -3.88 -8.47 15.94
C ARG A 87 -3.73 -7.85 17.32
N ALA A 88 -2.49 -7.70 17.81
CA ALA A 88 -2.22 -6.99 19.07
C ALA A 88 -2.72 -5.53 19.01
N LEU A 89 -2.38 -4.79 17.95
CA LEU A 89 -2.83 -3.41 17.76
C LEU A 89 -4.35 -3.31 17.67
N ARG A 90 -5.02 -4.23 16.96
CA ARG A 90 -6.47 -4.27 16.88
C ARG A 90 -7.15 -4.43 18.25
N ARG A 91 -6.53 -5.17 19.18
CA ARG A 91 -7.01 -5.27 20.56
C ARG A 91 -6.66 -4.04 21.39
N ARG A 92 -5.46 -3.48 21.20
CA ARG A 92 -4.89 -2.44 22.06
C ARG A 92 -5.45 -1.05 21.80
N LEU A 93 -5.54 -0.63 20.53
CA LEU A 93 -5.91 0.74 20.15
C LEU A 93 -7.31 1.16 20.67
N PRO A 94 -8.35 0.30 20.63
CA PRO A 94 -9.66 0.63 21.21
C PRO A 94 -9.65 0.71 22.75
N GLN A 95 -8.70 0.06 23.43
CA GLN A 95 -8.60 0.08 24.88
C GLN A 95 -7.86 1.32 25.37
N ARG A 96 -6.68 1.60 24.79
CA ARG A 96 -5.99 2.88 24.93
C ARG A 96 -5.16 3.13 23.66
N PRO A 97 -5.26 4.32 23.06
CA PRO A 97 -5.93 5.53 23.58
C PRO A 97 -7.44 5.61 23.36
N GLY A 98 -8.08 4.59 22.75
CA GLY A 98 -9.52 4.58 22.49
C GLY A 98 -9.88 4.75 21.01
N TRP A 99 -8.92 4.64 20.10
CA TRP A 99 -9.14 4.74 18.66
C TRP A 99 -9.84 3.49 18.13
N ALA A 100 -10.76 3.67 17.19
CA ALA A 100 -11.28 2.57 16.41
C ALA A 100 -10.14 1.96 15.58
N CYS A 101 -10.15 0.64 15.42
CA CYS A 101 -9.11 -0.05 14.68
C CYS A 101 -9.71 -1.18 13.87
N ALA A 102 -9.36 -1.23 12.58
CA ALA A 102 -9.63 -2.38 11.74
C ALA A 102 -8.34 -2.90 11.08
N LEU A 103 -8.28 -4.22 10.92
CA LEU A 103 -7.20 -4.98 10.33
C LEU A 103 -7.62 -5.50 8.96
N LEU A 104 -6.92 -5.11 7.91
CA LEU A 104 -7.06 -5.65 6.57
C LEU A 104 -5.92 -6.65 6.34
N ASP A 105 -6.19 -7.93 6.63
CA ASP A 105 -5.27 -9.02 6.33
C ASP A 105 -5.40 -9.39 4.85
N TYR A 106 -4.34 -9.15 4.08
CA TYR A 106 -4.34 -9.41 2.63
C TYR A 106 -4.38 -10.89 2.32
N ASP A 107 -3.82 -11.76 3.17
CA ASP A 107 -3.83 -13.22 2.97
C ASP A 107 -5.26 -13.78 3.16
N GLU A 108 -6.10 -13.16 4.00
CA GLU A 108 -7.51 -13.54 4.18
C GLU A 108 -8.45 -12.92 3.13
N LEU A 109 -8.14 -11.71 2.67
CA LEU A 109 -8.99 -10.98 1.72
C LEU A 109 -8.77 -11.40 0.26
N ILE A 110 -7.55 -11.84 -0.07
CA ILE A 110 -7.19 -12.37 -1.38
C ILE A 110 -7.47 -13.88 -1.39
N PRO A 111 -8.33 -14.38 -2.31
CA PRO A 111 -8.68 -15.80 -2.34
C PRO A 111 -7.44 -16.69 -2.54
N PRO A 112 -7.30 -17.81 -1.81
CA PRO A 112 -6.13 -18.68 -1.89
C PRO A 112 -5.93 -19.26 -3.31
N GLU A 113 -7.00 -19.41 -4.07
CA GLU A 113 -7.00 -19.90 -5.46
C GLU A 113 -6.26 -18.96 -6.41
N THR A 114 -6.01 -17.71 -6.00
CA THR A 114 -5.25 -16.73 -6.79
C THR A 114 -3.74 -16.92 -6.70
N PHE A 115 -3.27 -17.70 -5.72
CA PHE A 115 -1.86 -18.07 -5.54
C PHE A 115 -1.51 -19.44 -6.15
N GLY A 116 -2.52 -20.24 -6.49
CA GLY A 116 -2.36 -21.55 -7.12
C GLY A 116 -2.04 -21.47 -8.63
N PRO A 117 -1.59 -22.59 -9.23
CA PRO A 117 -1.45 -22.70 -10.68
C PRO A 117 -2.82 -22.49 -11.37
N PRO A 118 -2.83 -22.12 -12.67
CA PRO A 118 -4.08 -22.01 -13.44
C PRO A 118 -4.88 -23.31 -13.36
N GLU A 119 -6.20 -23.21 -13.23
CA GLU A 119 -7.11 -24.38 -13.17
C GLU A 119 -6.86 -25.32 -14.35
N PRO A 120 -6.67 -26.64 -14.12
CA PRO A 120 -6.53 -27.63 -15.18
C PRO A 120 -7.89 -27.83 -15.88
N GLY A 121 -8.20 -26.94 -16.82
CA GLY A 121 -9.49 -26.94 -17.53
C GLY A 121 -9.72 -25.71 -18.42
N ALA A 122 -8.93 -24.64 -18.26
CA ALA A 122 -8.88 -23.58 -19.25
C ALA A 122 -8.19 -24.13 -20.52
N GLY A 123 -8.95 -24.29 -21.60
CA GLY A 123 -8.45 -24.79 -22.88
C GLY A 123 -7.26 -23.95 -23.40
N PRO A 124 -6.57 -24.43 -24.46
CA PRO A 124 -5.33 -23.82 -24.98
C PRO A 124 -5.50 -22.44 -25.65
N ALA A 125 -6.54 -21.67 -25.32
CA ALA A 125 -6.95 -20.46 -26.01
C ALA A 125 -7.05 -19.20 -25.14
N GLU A 126 -6.80 -19.25 -23.81
CA GLU A 126 -6.71 -18.01 -23.02
C GLU A 126 -5.25 -17.54 -22.89
N PRO A 127 -4.89 -16.34 -23.36
CA PRO A 127 -3.58 -15.78 -23.10
C PRO A 127 -3.39 -15.67 -21.59
N SER A 128 -2.35 -16.32 -21.08
CA SER A 128 -1.96 -16.25 -19.67
C SER A 128 -1.99 -14.79 -19.21
N PRO A 129 -2.70 -14.46 -18.11
CA PRO A 129 -2.91 -13.07 -17.75
C PRO A 129 -1.57 -12.36 -17.55
N LEU A 130 -1.41 -11.22 -18.20
CA LEU A 130 -0.20 -10.39 -18.19
C LEU A 130 0.29 -9.98 -16.79
N LEU A 131 -0.60 -10.08 -15.79
CA LEU A 131 -0.26 -10.04 -14.37
C LEU A 131 -0.67 -11.36 -13.67
N PRO A 132 0.17 -11.87 -12.75
CA PRO A 132 -0.24 -12.92 -11.82
C PRO A 132 -1.57 -12.60 -11.11
N ARG A 133 -2.45 -13.59 -10.96
CA ARG A 133 -3.80 -13.44 -10.39
C ARG A 133 -3.79 -12.71 -9.03
N TRP A 134 -2.87 -13.07 -8.14
CA TRP A 134 -2.73 -12.41 -6.83
C TRP A 134 -2.44 -10.90 -6.93
N LYS A 135 -1.66 -10.44 -7.93
CA LYS A 135 -1.39 -9.00 -8.13
C LYS A 135 -2.65 -8.25 -8.56
N ARG A 136 -3.49 -8.89 -9.38
CA ARG A 136 -4.81 -8.34 -9.75
C ARG A 136 -5.70 -8.22 -8.52
N SER A 137 -5.82 -9.28 -7.73
CA SER A 137 -6.62 -9.28 -6.50
C SER A 137 -6.12 -8.25 -5.48
N ARG A 138 -4.80 -8.07 -5.34
CA ARG A 138 -4.21 -7.00 -4.53
C ARG A 138 -4.68 -5.61 -4.98
N ARG A 139 -4.73 -5.37 -6.29
CA ARG A 139 -5.21 -4.10 -6.85
C ARG A 139 -6.71 -3.90 -6.63
N GLU A 140 -7.50 -4.95 -6.82
CA GLU A 140 -8.94 -4.92 -6.50
C GLU A 140 -9.17 -4.55 -5.03
N LEU A 141 -8.36 -5.09 -4.12
CA LEU A 141 -8.43 -4.77 -2.70
C LEU A 141 -8.09 -3.29 -2.41
N LEU A 142 -7.06 -2.73 -3.05
CA LEU A 142 -6.76 -1.29 -2.95
C LEU A 142 -7.92 -0.41 -3.45
N GLN A 143 -8.62 -0.83 -4.51
CA GLN A 143 -9.80 -0.12 -5.01
C GLN A 143 -10.99 -0.23 -4.05
N CYS A 144 -11.17 -1.38 -3.41
CA CYS A 144 -12.16 -1.54 -2.34
C CYS A 144 -11.85 -0.60 -1.17
N LEU A 145 -10.58 -0.55 -0.75
CA LEU A 145 -10.10 0.38 0.27
C LEU A 145 -10.35 1.84 -0.14
N GLU A 146 -10.06 2.24 -1.37
CA GLU A 146 -10.33 3.59 -1.87
C GLU A 146 -11.83 3.95 -1.78
N ARG A 147 -12.73 3.05 -2.21
CA ARG A 147 -14.19 3.27 -2.12
C ARG A 147 -14.66 3.39 -0.68
N PHE A 148 -14.09 2.57 0.21
CA PHE A 148 -14.34 2.65 1.63
C PHE A 148 -13.88 3.99 2.21
N LEU A 149 -12.64 4.40 1.95
CA LEU A 149 -12.07 5.65 2.44
C LEU A 149 -12.84 6.86 1.93
N ARG A 150 -13.19 6.88 0.64
CA ARG A 150 -14.06 7.93 0.09
C ARG A 150 -15.36 8.01 0.86
N ALA A 151 -16.03 6.89 1.13
CA ALA A 151 -17.30 6.89 1.82
C ALA A 151 -17.18 7.37 3.29
N VAL A 152 -16.10 7.01 4.00
CA VAL A 152 -15.82 7.55 5.35
C VAL A 152 -15.56 9.06 5.29
N VAL A 153 -14.73 9.50 4.33
CA VAL A 153 -14.22 10.87 4.23
C VAL A 153 -15.19 11.82 3.55
N THR A 154 -16.20 11.36 2.80
CA THR A 154 -17.22 12.24 2.20
C THR A 154 -18.61 12.01 2.77
N GLY A 155 -18.84 10.91 3.50
CA GLY A 155 -20.18 10.51 3.95
C GLY A 155 -21.05 9.96 2.81
N SER A 156 -20.47 9.74 1.61
CA SER A 156 -21.20 9.18 0.47
C SER A 156 -21.59 7.71 0.71
N PRO A 157 -22.66 7.20 0.07
CA PRO A 157 -23.03 5.81 0.18
C PRO A 157 -21.91 4.87 -0.31
N LEU A 158 -21.71 3.77 0.42
CA LEU A 158 -20.76 2.71 0.05
C LEU A 158 -21.22 2.00 -1.22
N SER A 159 -20.46 2.18 -2.31
CA SER A 159 -20.70 1.59 -3.63
C SER A 159 -19.48 0.81 -4.12
N ALA A 160 -19.74 -0.31 -4.79
CA ALA A 160 -18.71 -1.20 -5.32
C ALA A 160 -17.79 -0.46 -6.33
N PRO A 161 -16.49 -0.77 -6.37
CA PRO A 161 -15.62 -0.31 -7.45
C PRO A 161 -16.06 -0.92 -8.79
N ALA A 162 -16.04 -0.15 -9.88
CA ALA A 162 -16.43 -0.65 -11.20
C ALA A 162 -15.53 -1.80 -11.71
N THR A 163 -14.29 -1.84 -11.21
CA THR A 163 -13.23 -2.78 -11.62
C THR A 163 -13.02 -3.92 -10.65
N ALA A 164 -13.63 -3.88 -9.46
CA ALA A 164 -13.50 -4.97 -8.49
C ALA A 164 -14.58 -6.03 -8.73
N THR A 165 -14.20 -7.28 -8.57
CA THR A 165 -15.17 -8.38 -8.62
C THR A 165 -16.17 -8.25 -7.46
N GLN A 166 -17.45 -8.56 -7.71
CA GLN A 166 -18.49 -8.54 -6.65
C GLN A 166 -18.07 -9.36 -5.41
N PRO A 167 -17.50 -10.57 -5.55
CA PRO A 167 -17.02 -11.34 -4.40
C PRO A 167 -15.90 -10.64 -3.61
N ALA A 168 -14.99 -9.91 -4.26
CA ALA A 168 -13.92 -9.18 -3.57
C ALA A 168 -14.47 -8.03 -2.73
N TRP A 169 -15.42 -7.28 -3.29
CA TRP A 169 -16.10 -6.20 -2.56
C TRP A 169 -16.91 -6.72 -1.37
N GLU A 170 -17.63 -7.83 -1.54
CA GLU A 170 -18.40 -8.45 -0.45
C GLU A 170 -17.51 -8.99 0.67
N ARG A 171 -16.40 -9.67 0.33
CA ARG A 171 -15.40 -10.11 1.33
C ARG A 171 -14.82 -8.94 2.10
N PHE A 172 -14.47 -7.85 1.42
CA PHE A 172 -13.98 -6.63 2.05
C PHE A 172 -15.00 -6.05 3.04
N LEU A 173 -16.27 -5.94 2.63
CA LEU A 173 -17.34 -5.41 3.49
C LEU A 173 -17.67 -6.35 4.65
N ALA A 174 -17.66 -7.66 4.43
CA ALA A 174 -17.84 -8.66 5.48
C ALA A 174 -16.71 -8.55 6.52
N CYS A 175 -15.47 -8.36 6.06
CA CYS A 175 -14.33 -8.07 6.92
C CYS A 175 -14.60 -6.81 7.75
N CYS A 176 -14.96 -5.68 7.14
CA CYS A 176 -15.28 -4.44 7.88
C CYS A 176 -16.43 -4.60 8.89
N ARG A 177 -17.50 -5.32 8.54
CA ARG A 177 -18.63 -5.63 9.45
C ARG A 177 -18.19 -6.46 10.64
N GLY A 178 -17.38 -7.50 10.40
CA GLY A 178 -16.82 -8.35 11.46
C GLY A 178 -15.89 -7.60 12.43
N GLN A 179 -15.52 -6.36 12.13
CA GLN A 179 -14.74 -5.49 13.01
C GLN A 179 -15.55 -4.32 13.57
N GLY A 180 -16.86 -4.31 13.35
CA GLY A 180 -17.75 -3.28 13.88
C GLY A 180 -17.57 -1.92 13.23
N LEU A 181 -17.10 -1.84 11.98
CA LEU A 181 -17.04 -0.57 11.23
C LEU A 181 -18.37 -0.22 10.53
N LEU A 182 -19.14 -1.25 10.17
CA LEU A 182 -20.42 -1.13 9.47
C LEU A 182 -21.51 -1.83 10.28
N SER A 183 -22.71 -1.27 10.30
CA SER A 183 -23.88 -1.90 10.92
C SER A 183 -24.32 -3.15 10.15
N SER A 184 -24.90 -4.11 10.88
CA SER A 184 -25.53 -5.29 10.27
C SER A 184 -26.70 -4.86 9.39
N ALA A 185 -26.84 -5.48 8.22
CA ALA A 185 -27.77 -5.06 7.16
C ALA A 185 -29.23 -5.50 7.39
N GLU A 186 -29.62 -5.84 8.61
CA GLU A 186 -30.86 -6.57 8.86
C GLU A 186 -32.13 -5.72 9.04
N SER A 187 -32.09 -4.38 8.91
CA SER A 187 -33.32 -3.61 9.16
C SER A 187 -33.52 -2.30 8.37
N ASP A 188 -32.92 -2.10 7.20
CA ASP A 188 -33.34 -0.97 6.37
C ASP A 188 -33.26 -1.27 4.87
N ALA A 189 -34.42 -1.61 4.32
CA ALA A 189 -34.67 -1.65 2.89
C ALA A 189 -34.65 -0.21 2.34
N GLY A 190 -33.45 0.31 2.02
CA GLY A 190 -33.30 1.52 1.21
C GLY A 190 -32.34 2.58 1.73
N ALA A 191 -31.87 2.53 2.98
CA ALA A 191 -30.90 3.47 3.50
C ALA A 191 -29.48 2.90 3.42
N GLY A 192 -28.57 3.64 2.77
CA GLY A 192 -27.19 3.22 2.53
C GLY A 192 -26.50 2.70 3.80
N ARG A 193 -25.80 1.56 3.65
CA ARG A 193 -24.94 0.88 4.64
C ARG A 193 -24.47 1.84 5.75
N SER A 194 -25.14 1.80 6.89
CA SER A 194 -24.90 2.74 7.99
C SER A 194 -23.59 2.41 8.72
N TRP A 195 -22.79 3.44 8.98
CA TRP A 195 -21.56 3.35 9.77
C TRP A 195 -21.90 3.13 11.24
N THR A 196 -21.07 2.37 11.96
CA THR A 196 -21.26 2.30 13.42
C THR A 196 -20.83 3.61 14.08
N HIS A 197 -21.46 3.94 15.21
CA HIS A 197 -21.07 5.12 16.00
C HIS A 197 -19.58 5.07 16.39
N ALA A 198 -19.03 3.88 16.64
CA ALA A 198 -17.62 3.71 16.96
C ALA A 198 -16.69 4.12 15.81
N ALA A 199 -17.11 3.90 14.55
CA ALA A 199 -16.32 4.26 13.37
C ALA A 199 -16.35 5.76 13.05
N THR A 200 -17.37 6.49 13.51
CA THR A 200 -17.57 7.91 13.18
C THR A 200 -17.26 8.88 14.33
N SER A 201 -17.26 8.41 15.58
CA SER A 201 -17.05 9.26 16.77
C SER A 201 -15.62 9.30 17.30
N ARG A 202 -14.73 8.44 16.80
CA ARG A 202 -13.36 8.27 17.28
C ARG A 202 -12.38 8.26 16.12
N PRO A 203 -11.10 8.61 16.33
CA PRO A 203 -10.09 8.37 15.32
C PRO A 203 -10.08 6.89 14.92
N LEU A 204 -9.97 6.61 13.62
CA LEU A 204 -9.99 5.28 13.04
C LEU A 204 -8.63 4.96 12.41
N TYR A 205 -8.04 3.85 12.80
CA TYR A 205 -6.88 3.28 12.11
C TYR A 205 -7.27 2.06 11.28
N LEU A 206 -6.86 2.05 10.02
CA LEU A 206 -6.84 0.87 9.17
C LEU A 206 -5.40 0.33 9.13
N ILE A 207 -5.20 -0.85 9.73
CA ILE A 207 -3.93 -1.57 9.71
C ILE A 207 -3.94 -2.50 8.50
N LEU A 208 -3.02 -2.30 7.57
CA LEU A 208 -2.88 -3.14 6.38
C LEU A 208 -1.77 -4.16 6.64
N ASP A 209 -2.16 -5.43 6.77
CA ASP A 209 -1.24 -6.54 6.97
C ASP A 209 -0.97 -7.27 5.65
N ASP A 210 0.19 -6.97 5.08
CA ASP A 210 0.77 -7.63 3.92
C ASP A 210 2.31 -7.56 4.09
N ASN A 211 3.10 -8.12 3.18
CA ASN A 211 4.56 -8.02 3.23
C ASN A 211 5.09 -6.60 2.97
N PHE A 212 4.41 -5.82 2.11
CA PHE A 212 4.80 -4.47 1.66
C PHE A 212 6.32 -4.30 1.42
N TYR A 213 6.93 -5.30 0.78
CA TYR A 213 8.40 -5.40 0.71
C TYR A 213 9.03 -4.48 -0.34
N TYR A 214 8.25 -4.03 -1.33
CA TYR A 214 8.66 -2.98 -2.27
C TYR A 214 8.12 -1.62 -1.83
N GLN A 215 8.92 -0.58 -2.04
CA GLN A 215 8.57 0.82 -1.83
C GLN A 215 7.32 1.21 -2.64
N SER A 216 7.20 0.73 -3.89
CA SER A 216 6.04 1.02 -4.76
C SER A 216 4.73 0.56 -4.14
N MET A 217 4.70 -0.59 -3.47
CA MET A 217 3.51 -1.11 -2.79
C MET A 217 3.08 -0.21 -1.62
N ARG A 218 4.04 0.35 -0.89
CA ARG A 218 3.77 1.28 0.23
C ARG A 218 3.32 2.63 -0.30
N TYR A 219 3.93 3.07 -1.40
CA TYR A 219 3.59 4.34 -2.05
C TYR A 219 2.16 4.35 -2.59
N GLU A 220 1.63 3.23 -3.09
CA GLU A 220 0.21 3.12 -3.50
C GLU A 220 -0.74 3.47 -2.33
N VAL A 221 -0.43 3.00 -1.11
CA VAL A 221 -1.23 3.30 0.08
C VAL A 221 -1.03 4.75 0.52
N TYR A 222 0.21 5.26 0.48
CA TYR A 222 0.50 6.67 0.75
C TYR A 222 -0.26 7.60 -0.21
N GLN A 223 -0.36 7.25 -1.50
CA GLN A 223 -1.12 8.01 -2.48
C GLN A 223 -2.61 8.09 -2.13
N LEU A 224 -3.20 7.01 -1.61
CA LEU A 224 -4.57 7.03 -1.09
C LEU A 224 -4.68 7.94 0.12
N ALA A 225 -3.72 7.86 1.06
CA ALA A 225 -3.72 8.75 2.22
C ALA A 225 -3.65 10.22 1.79
N ARG A 226 -2.72 10.55 0.89
CA ARG A 226 -2.58 11.89 0.32
C ARG A 226 -3.86 12.35 -0.38
N LYS A 227 -4.47 11.50 -1.21
CA LYS A 227 -5.67 11.84 -1.99
C LYS A 227 -6.87 12.23 -1.13
N TYR A 228 -6.98 11.67 0.07
CA TYR A 228 -8.11 11.91 0.97
C TYR A 228 -7.72 12.70 2.22
N SER A 229 -6.53 13.31 2.24
CA SER A 229 -6.00 14.06 3.39
C SER A 229 -6.00 13.24 4.69
N LEU A 230 -5.56 11.98 4.60
CA LEU A 230 -5.51 11.03 5.71
C LEU A 230 -4.12 10.95 6.31
N SER A 231 -4.04 10.45 7.53
CA SER A 231 -2.78 10.13 8.18
C SER A 231 -2.17 8.85 7.60
N PHE A 232 -0.85 8.82 7.50
CA PHE A 232 -0.10 7.66 7.00
C PHE A 232 1.12 7.38 7.87
N CYS A 233 1.35 6.11 8.18
CA CYS A 233 2.56 5.63 8.84
C CYS A 233 2.91 4.20 8.44
N GLN A 234 4.16 3.81 8.71
CA GLN A 234 4.73 2.52 8.34
C GLN A 234 5.37 1.87 9.57
N LEU A 235 5.06 0.59 9.81
CA LEU A 235 5.73 -0.21 10.83
C LEU A 235 6.55 -1.29 10.13
N PHE A 236 7.87 -1.12 10.11
CA PHE A 236 8.77 -2.09 9.50
C PHE A 236 9.30 -3.06 10.56
N LEU A 237 8.94 -4.33 10.45
CA LEU A 237 9.40 -5.39 11.34
C LEU A 237 10.69 -5.98 10.81
N GLU A 238 11.81 -5.56 11.41
CA GLU A 238 13.13 -6.07 11.14
C GLU A 238 13.34 -7.37 11.92
N CYS A 239 13.43 -8.48 11.18
CA CYS A 239 13.68 -9.81 11.73
C CYS A 239 14.80 -10.49 10.93
N PRO A 240 15.82 -11.08 11.61
CA PRO A 240 16.84 -11.87 10.94
C PRO A 240 16.24 -12.95 10.04
N LEU A 241 16.88 -13.20 8.90
CA LEU A 241 16.42 -14.16 7.89
C LEU A 241 16.28 -15.56 8.50
N GLU A 242 17.26 -15.98 9.30
CA GLU A 242 17.31 -17.27 9.97
C GLU A 242 16.09 -17.48 10.87
N CYS A 243 15.72 -16.44 11.63
CA CYS A 243 14.52 -16.46 12.47
C CYS A 243 13.25 -16.54 11.61
N CYS A 244 13.18 -15.82 10.49
CA CYS A 244 12.04 -15.88 9.57
C CYS A 244 11.88 -17.29 8.99
N LEU A 245 12.97 -17.92 8.55
CA LEU A 245 12.97 -19.29 8.02
C LEU A 245 12.54 -20.30 9.08
N GLN A 246 13.08 -20.21 10.29
CA GLN A 246 12.71 -21.10 11.40
C GLN A 246 11.22 -20.97 11.74
N ARG A 247 10.71 -19.75 11.84
CA ARG A 247 9.29 -19.49 12.11
C ARG A 247 8.39 -19.93 10.95
N ASN A 248 8.84 -19.74 9.71
CA ASN A 248 8.08 -20.13 8.52
C ASN A 248 7.83 -21.63 8.47
N ARG A 249 8.84 -22.46 8.79
CA ARG A 249 8.72 -23.93 8.84
C ARG A 249 7.68 -24.44 9.85
N LEU A 250 7.31 -23.62 10.84
CA LEU A 250 6.32 -23.93 11.86
C LEU A 250 4.90 -23.44 11.50
N ARG A 251 4.72 -22.75 10.36
CA ARG A 251 3.41 -22.29 9.90
C ARG A 251 2.59 -23.47 9.37
N SER A 252 1.26 -23.33 9.41
CA SER A 252 0.33 -24.28 8.79
C SER A 252 0.56 -24.43 7.27
N HIS A 253 0.82 -23.31 6.60
CA HIS A 253 1.16 -23.26 5.18
C HIS A 253 2.52 -22.55 5.02
N PRO A 254 3.64 -23.30 5.11
CA PRO A 254 4.97 -22.73 4.96
C PRO A 254 5.25 -22.34 3.50
N LEU A 255 5.90 -21.19 3.30
CA LEU A 255 6.44 -20.83 1.98
C LEU A 255 7.75 -21.57 1.72
N PRO A 256 8.14 -21.81 0.46
CA PRO A 256 9.48 -22.32 0.15
C PRO A 256 10.57 -21.40 0.71
N ASP A 257 11.58 -21.96 1.36
CA ASP A 257 12.68 -21.20 1.96
C ASP A 257 13.37 -20.29 0.92
N GLN A 258 13.51 -20.76 -0.33
CA GLN A 258 14.08 -19.97 -1.43
C GLN A 258 13.27 -18.69 -1.69
N THR A 259 11.95 -18.72 -1.57
CA THR A 259 11.09 -17.54 -1.74
C THR A 259 11.40 -16.49 -0.68
N ILE A 260 11.55 -16.90 0.58
CA ILE A 260 11.87 -15.98 1.69
C ILE A 260 13.28 -15.41 1.51
N CYS A 261 14.26 -16.23 1.12
CA CYS A 261 15.61 -15.77 0.80
C CYS A 261 15.62 -14.74 -0.35
N LEU A 262 14.83 -14.97 -1.40
CA LEU A 262 14.69 -14.02 -2.52
C LEU A 262 14.02 -12.72 -2.06
N MET A 263 13.00 -12.80 -1.22
CA MET A 263 12.36 -11.62 -0.64
C MET A 263 13.32 -10.83 0.26
N ALA A 264 14.16 -11.50 1.06
CA ALA A 264 15.17 -10.86 1.90
C ALA A 264 16.23 -10.09 1.11
N ARG A 265 16.57 -10.56 -0.09
CA ARG A 265 17.49 -9.83 -0.98
C ARG A 265 16.84 -8.62 -1.67
N ARG A 266 15.51 -8.59 -1.74
CA ARG A 266 14.72 -7.59 -2.48
C ARG A 266 13.96 -6.61 -1.59
N ILE A 267 13.93 -6.85 -0.28
CA ILE A 267 13.17 -6.00 0.64
C ILE A 267 13.80 -4.60 0.70
N GLU A 268 12.99 -3.59 0.46
CA GLU A 268 13.41 -2.20 0.43
C GLU A 268 13.06 -1.57 1.78
N MET A 269 14.08 -1.29 2.59
CA MET A 269 13.94 -0.58 3.87
C MET A 269 13.35 0.81 3.66
N PRO A 270 12.48 1.31 4.55
CA PRO A 270 12.05 2.70 4.52
C PRO A 270 13.25 3.64 4.67
N ASP A 271 13.34 4.66 3.82
CA ASP A 271 14.42 5.64 3.81
C ASP A 271 13.89 7.03 4.17
N LEU A 272 14.00 7.36 5.46
CA LEU A 272 13.52 8.62 6.03
C LEU A 272 14.29 9.85 5.52
N LYS A 273 15.50 9.67 4.98
CA LYS A 273 16.33 10.76 4.48
C LYS A 273 16.00 11.10 3.04
N LYS A 274 15.83 10.06 2.21
CA LYS A 274 15.57 10.22 0.78
C LYS A 274 14.09 10.51 0.50
N ASN A 275 13.19 9.89 1.25
CA ASN A 275 11.76 9.92 0.97
C ASN A 275 11.02 10.65 2.08
N VAL A 276 10.67 11.92 1.85
CA VAL A 276 9.87 12.74 2.79
C VAL A 276 8.56 12.05 3.16
N TRP A 277 7.94 11.33 2.23
CA TRP A 277 6.70 10.58 2.47
C TRP A 277 6.87 9.35 3.38
N GLU A 278 8.10 8.89 3.61
CA GLU A 278 8.41 7.79 4.52
C GLU A 278 8.83 8.27 5.92
N GLN A 279 8.76 9.57 6.23
CA GLN A 279 9.17 10.11 7.54
C GLN A 279 8.43 9.49 8.73
N ASN A 280 7.15 9.13 8.55
CA ASN A 280 6.35 8.43 9.56
C ASN A 280 6.59 6.91 9.53
N SER A 281 7.84 6.48 9.57
CA SER A 281 8.22 5.06 9.61
C SER A 281 8.93 4.71 10.91
N LEU A 282 8.53 3.60 11.52
CA LEU A 282 9.18 3.03 12.70
C LEU A 282 9.72 1.63 12.38
N ILE A 283 11.02 1.43 12.65
CA ILE A 283 11.69 0.13 12.50
C ILE A 283 11.65 -0.57 13.85
N LEU A 284 10.96 -1.71 13.91
CA LEU A 284 10.79 -2.55 15.09
C LEU A 284 11.67 -3.79 14.96
N LYS A 285 12.60 -4.00 15.89
CA LYS A 285 13.42 -5.21 15.89
C LYS A 285 12.64 -6.35 16.51
N SER A 286 12.90 -7.59 16.07
CA SER A 286 12.21 -8.82 16.50
C SER A 286 12.09 -8.99 18.04
N SER A 287 13.04 -8.46 18.83
CA SER A 287 12.97 -8.41 20.31
C SER A 287 11.86 -7.51 20.84
N ASP A 288 11.62 -6.40 20.15
CA ASP A 288 10.76 -5.28 20.57
C ASP A 288 9.29 -5.53 20.20
N CYS A 289 9.04 -6.53 19.34
CA CYS A 289 7.73 -6.94 18.86
C CYS A 289 6.89 -7.73 19.88
N THR A 290 7.40 -7.97 21.09
CA THR A 290 6.75 -8.83 22.11
C THR A 290 5.83 -8.06 23.06
N SER A 291 5.90 -6.73 23.10
CA SER A 291 5.08 -5.91 23.98
C SER A 291 3.97 -5.22 23.18
N GLU A 292 2.71 -5.60 23.45
CA GLU A 292 1.54 -4.86 22.96
C GLU A 292 1.52 -3.40 23.48
N ASP A 293 2.37 -3.08 24.46
CA ASP A 293 2.57 -1.76 25.07
C ASP A 293 3.82 -1.03 24.54
N ASN A 294 4.23 -1.29 23.29
CA ASN A 294 5.28 -0.49 22.69
C ASN A 294 4.78 0.95 22.45
N GLU A 295 5.07 1.84 23.41
CA GLU A 295 4.71 3.26 23.38
C GLU A 295 5.24 3.99 22.15
N GLN A 296 6.31 3.51 21.52
CA GLN A 296 6.82 4.11 20.28
C GLN A 296 5.79 3.98 19.14
N ILE A 297 5.07 2.86 19.08
CA ILE A 297 4.01 2.65 18.08
C ILE A 297 2.86 3.61 18.32
N ILE A 298 2.41 3.74 19.58
CA ILE A 298 1.32 4.65 19.94
C ILE A 298 1.72 6.10 19.66
N SER A 299 2.96 6.49 19.99
CA SER A 299 3.48 7.82 19.71
C SER A 299 3.55 8.11 18.21
N LEU A 300 3.98 7.15 17.39
CA LEU A 300 4.01 7.29 15.93
C LEU A 300 2.59 7.49 15.37
N LEU A 301 1.66 6.64 15.79
CA LEU A 301 0.27 6.72 15.36
C LEU A 301 -0.37 8.05 15.80
N ALA A 302 -0.13 8.49 17.03
CA ALA A 302 -0.62 9.79 17.51
C ALA A 302 -0.05 10.94 16.66
N ALA A 303 1.27 10.96 16.45
CA ALA A 303 1.92 11.98 15.64
C ALA A 303 1.41 11.99 14.19
N ALA A 304 1.17 10.82 13.59
CA ALA A 304 0.60 10.71 12.27
C ALA A 304 -0.84 11.23 12.22
N LEU A 305 -1.68 10.95 13.23
CA LEU A 305 -3.05 11.47 13.33
C LEU A 305 -3.13 13.00 13.44
N GLU A 306 -2.15 13.64 14.09
CA GLU A 306 -2.08 15.10 14.16
C GLU A 306 -1.53 15.73 12.87
N ASN A 307 -0.84 14.95 12.01
CA ASN A 307 -0.19 15.44 10.80
C ASN A 307 -0.66 14.64 9.56
N PRO A 308 -1.93 14.83 9.11
CA PRO A 308 -2.43 14.18 7.91
C PRO A 308 -1.66 14.63 6.66
N VAL A 309 -1.57 13.73 5.67
CA VAL A 309 -0.83 13.98 4.43
C VAL A 309 -1.63 14.95 3.56
N LYS A 310 -1.09 16.15 3.32
CA LYS A 310 -1.76 17.19 2.51
C LYS A 310 -1.85 16.81 1.03
N GLN A 311 -2.98 17.17 0.40
CA GLN A 311 -3.10 17.15 -1.07
C GLN A 311 -2.22 18.28 -1.63
N ASN A 312 -1.22 17.96 -2.46
CA ASN A 312 -0.46 18.97 -3.19
C ASN A 312 -1.16 19.29 -4.52
N GLU A 313 -1.40 20.57 -4.79
CA GLU A 313 -1.86 21.08 -6.09
C GLU A 313 -0.75 21.04 -7.16
N GLU A 314 0.53 21.15 -6.79
CA GLU A 314 1.67 21.26 -7.72
C GLU A 314 2.05 19.99 -8.52
N ASN A 315 1.47 18.82 -8.22
CA ASN A 315 1.91 17.54 -8.80
C ASN A 315 1.02 17.03 -9.95
N THR A 316 0.14 17.86 -10.48
CA THR A 316 -0.63 17.56 -11.71
C THR A 316 0.21 17.87 -12.95
N GLU A 317 0.83 19.05 -13.01
CA GLU A 317 1.58 19.50 -14.19
C GLU A 317 2.90 18.74 -14.39
N GLN A 318 3.69 18.56 -13.33
CA GLN A 318 4.95 17.80 -13.43
C GLN A 318 4.70 16.32 -13.74
N LYS A 319 3.59 15.76 -13.25
CA LYS A 319 3.20 14.36 -13.51
C LYS A 319 2.62 14.16 -14.90
N GLU A 320 2.03 15.20 -15.50
CA GLU A 320 1.65 15.20 -16.92
C GLU A 320 2.88 15.32 -17.82
N ALA A 321 3.85 16.16 -17.46
CA ALA A 321 5.15 16.22 -18.15
C ALA A 321 5.92 14.89 -18.06
N ASP A 322 6.00 14.28 -16.88
CA ASP A 322 6.66 12.98 -16.71
C ASP A 322 5.91 11.85 -17.43
N ARG A 323 4.56 11.91 -17.51
CA ARG A 323 3.76 11.00 -18.34
C ARG A 323 4.07 11.18 -19.82
N ALA A 324 4.23 12.42 -20.30
CA ALA A 324 4.58 12.69 -21.69
C ALA A 324 5.99 12.18 -22.03
N ILE A 325 6.94 12.31 -21.09
CA ILE A 325 8.31 11.78 -21.23
C ILE A 325 8.31 10.23 -21.23
N CYS A 326 7.54 9.61 -20.34
CA CYS A 326 7.36 8.15 -20.33
C CYS A 326 6.69 7.66 -21.63
N ALA A 327 5.66 8.35 -22.12
CA ALA A 327 5.02 8.03 -23.39
C ALA A 327 6.00 8.13 -24.57
N ALA A 328 6.86 9.15 -24.60
CA ALA A 328 7.92 9.26 -25.60
C ALA A 328 8.93 8.11 -25.53
N SER A 329 9.27 7.64 -24.32
CA SER A 329 10.13 6.47 -24.12
C SER A 329 9.48 5.18 -24.63
N THR A 330 8.18 4.98 -24.36
CA THR A 330 7.42 3.81 -24.83
C THR A 330 7.26 3.80 -26.36
N VAL A 331 6.94 4.93 -26.99
CA VAL A 331 6.83 5.05 -28.46
C VAL A 331 8.17 4.73 -29.13
N HIS A 332 9.28 5.18 -28.54
CA HIS A 332 10.60 4.88 -29.06
C HIS A 332 10.96 3.39 -28.95
N GLN A 333 10.61 2.72 -27.84
CA GLN A 333 10.79 1.27 -27.69
C GLN A 333 9.89 0.47 -28.65
N ALA A 334 8.66 0.93 -28.88
CA ALA A 334 7.76 0.36 -29.88
C ALA A 334 8.33 0.51 -31.30
N ASP A 335 8.83 1.69 -31.69
CA ASP A 335 9.47 1.91 -33.00
C ASP A 335 10.65 0.96 -33.24
N GLN A 336 11.55 0.83 -32.27
CA GLN A 336 12.68 -0.09 -32.37
C GLN A 336 12.23 -1.54 -32.56
N THR A 337 11.16 -1.95 -31.86
CA THR A 337 10.66 -3.32 -31.94
C THR A 337 9.92 -3.59 -33.25
N CYS A 338 9.12 -2.65 -33.74
CA CYS A 338 8.50 -2.71 -35.07
C CYS A 338 9.57 -2.87 -36.17
N ARG A 339 10.69 -2.12 -36.10
CA ARG A 339 11.80 -2.26 -37.06
C ARG A 339 12.43 -3.65 -37.04
N ARG A 340 12.62 -4.24 -35.85
CA ARG A 340 13.14 -5.61 -35.70
C ARG A 340 12.16 -6.62 -36.30
N ILE A 341 10.86 -6.50 -36.02
CA ILE A 341 9.82 -7.38 -36.56
C ILE A 341 9.79 -7.29 -38.08
N ILE A 342 9.73 -6.08 -38.66
CA ILE A 342 9.74 -5.89 -40.12
C ILE A 342 11.00 -6.51 -40.76
N SER A 343 12.17 -6.32 -40.14
CA SER A 343 13.42 -6.88 -40.66
C SER A 343 13.41 -8.41 -40.67
N GLN A 344 12.91 -9.03 -39.58
CA GLN A 344 12.77 -10.48 -39.49
C GLN A 344 11.75 -11.00 -40.49
N THR A 345 10.60 -10.35 -40.59
CA THR A 345 9.54 -10.65 -41.52
C THR A 345 9.99 -10.58 -42.99
N MET A 346 10.75 -9.54 -43.36
CA MET A 346 11.33 -9.39 -44.69
C MET A 346 12.36 -10.48 -45.00
N LYS A 347 13.12 -10.91 -44.00
CA LYS A 347 14.06 -12.04 -44.13
C LYS A 347 13.31 -13.35 -44.34
N ASP A 348 12.28 -13.63 -43.56
CA ASP A 348 11.47 -14.84 -43.66
C ASP A 348 10.73 -14.92 -45.01
N ALA A 349 10.25 -13.79 -45.53
CA ALA A 349 9.62 -13.73 -46.86
C ALA A 349 10.62 -13.97 -48.00
N LYS A 350 11.87 -13.47 -47.86
CA LYS A 350 12.95 -13.73 -48.80
C LYS A 350 13.38 -15.20 -48.80
N ASP A 351 13.47 -15.80 -47.62
CA ASP A 351 13.80 -17.23 -47.45
C ASP A 351 12.70 -18.15 -48.02
N LYS A 352 11.46 -17.62 -48.13
CA LYS A 352 10.31 -18.29 -48.76
C LYS A 352 10.14 -17.99 -50.26
N ASN A 353 11.16 -17.42 -50.92
CA ASN A 353 11.20 -17.15 -52.38
C ASN A 353 10.12 -16.18 -52.91
N VAL A 354 9.69 -15.20 -52.12
CA VAL A 354 8.78 -14.14 -52.62
C VAL A 354 9.50 -13.30 -53.71
N PRO A 355 8.86 -13.03 -54.86
CA PRO A 355 9.49 -12.31 -55.96
C PRO A 355 9.81 -10.85 -55.62
N SER A 356 10.87 -10.30 -56.23
CA SER A 356 11.41 -8.96 -55.93
C SER A 356 10.38 -7.81 -56.07
N SER A 357 9.44 -7.93 -57.02
CA SER A 357 8.34 -6.97 -57.21
C SER A 357 7.34 -6.96 -56.04
N GLU A 358 7.05 -8.13 -55.48
CA GLU A 358 6.14 -8.29 -54.33
C GLU A 358 6.84 -7.95 -53.02
N MET A 359 8.16 -8.16 -52.95
CA MET A 359 8.95 -7.74 -51.80
C MET A 359 8.94 -6.23 -51.60
N LYS A 360 8.93 -5.47 -52.69
CA LYS A 360 8.78 -4.01 -52.63
C LYS A 360 7.39 -3.62 -52.10
N SER A 361 6.33 -4.24 -52.61
CA SER A 361 4.96 -4.01 -52.16
C SER A 361 4.75 -4.39 -50.68
N LEU A 362 5.33 -5.51 -50.24
CA LEU A 362 5.27 -5.97 -48.85
C LEU A 362 5.98 -4.98 -47.91
N ALA A 363 7.16 -4.48 -48.30
CA ALA A 363 7.88 -3.48 -47.51
C ALA A 363 7.10 -2.17 -47.38
N GLU A 364 6.40 -1.74 -48.42
CA GLU A 364 5.54 -0.56 -48.40
C GLU A 364 4.33 -0.76 -47.47
N GLU A 365 3.66 -1.93 -47.51
CA GLU A 365 2.52 -2.26 -46.64
C GLU A 365 2.95 -2.37 -45.16
N LEU A 366 4.09 -2.99 -44.87
CA LEU A 366 4.63 -3.10 -43.50
C LEU A 366 5.07 -1.75 -42.92
N ASN A 367 5.67 -0.88 -43.73
CA ASN A 367 6.05 0.46 -43.28
C ASN A 367 4.83 1.35 -43.05
N LYS A 368 3.79 1.20 -43.88
CA LYS A 368 2.51 1.90 -43.68
C LYS A 368 1.83 1.44 -42.38
N LEU A 369 1.74 0.13 -42.14
CA LEU A 369 1.19 -0.45 -40.91
C LEU A 369 1.94 0.07 -39.66
N LYS A 370 3.27 0.12 -39.73
CA LYS A 370 4.09 0.69 -38.67
C LYS A 370 3.78 2.17 -38.41
N ALA A 371 3.61 2.97 -39.46
CA ALA A 371 3.33 4.39 -39.33
C ALA A 371 1.97 4.63 -38.65
N GLU A 372 0.95 3.88 -39.05
CA GLU A 372 -0.39 3.91 -38.45
C GLU A 372 -0.34 3.50 -36.96
N PHE A 373 0.31 2.37 -36.67
CA PHE A 373 0.50 1.87 -35.30
C PHE A 373 1.23 2.85 -34.37
N LEU A 374 2.27 3.53 -34.85
CA LEU A 374 3.01 4.52 -34.05
C LEU A 374 2.21 5.80 -33.83
N GLU A 375 1.37 6.21 -34.79
CA GLU A 375 0.47 7.34 -34.62
C GLU A 375 -0.67 7.03 -33.64
N ASP A 376 -1.21 5.81 -33.66
CA ASP A 376 -2.21 5.36 -32.69
C ASP A 376 -1.67 5.33 -31.25
N LEU A 377 -0.41 4.91 -31.09
CA LEU A 377 0.34 4.97 -29.83
C LEU A 377 0.59 6.42 -29.36
N ARG A 378 0.84 7.37 -30.28
CA ARG A 378 1.07 8.79 -29.97
C ARG A 378 -0.20 9.52 -29.58
N GLN A 379 -1.31 9.22 -30.24
CA GLN A 379 -2.60 9.87 -30.01
C GLN A 379 -3.36 9.27 -28.82
N GLY A 380 -2.88 8.15 -28.26
CA GLY A 380 -3.57 7.45 -27.18
C GLY A 380 -4.95 6.94 -27.61
N ASN A 381 -5.19 6.73 -28.90
CA ASN A 381 -6.49 6.32 -29.41
C ASN A 381 -6.75 4.82 -29.19
N GLU A 382 -5.71 3.98 -29.08
CA GLU A 382 -5.86 2.59 -28.61
C GLU A 382 -6.16 2.50 -27.11
N LEU A 383 -5.91 3.58 -26.36
CA LEU A 383 -6.29 3.68 -24.97
C LEU A 383 -7.84 3.64 -24.86
N LYS A 384 -8.63 4.07 -25.86
CA LYS A 384 -10.11 3.99 -25.74
C LYS A 384 -10.71 2.61 -26.06
N THR A 385 -10.03 1.75 -26.79
CA THR A 385 -10.58 0.42 -27.15
C THR A 385 -9.98 -0.72 -26.29
N GLN A 386 -8.90 -0.46 -25.53
CA GLN A 386 -8.31 -1.45 -24.61
C GLN A 386 -7.89 -0.93 -23.20
N ILE A 387 -8.24 0.29 -22.75
CA ILE A 387 -8.04 0.70 -21.33
C ILE A 387 -8.82 -0.17 -20.34
N CYS A 388 -9.81 -0.96 -20.77
CA CYS A 388 -10.53 -1.78 -19.81
C CYS A 388 -9.70 -2.94 -19.25
N ILE A 389 -8.57 -3.33 -19.85
CA ILE A 389 -7.72 -4.40 -19.32
C ILE A 389 -6.26 -4.16 -19.72
N GLN A 390 -5.49 -3.43 -18.91
CA GLN A 390 -4.11 -3.80 -18.57
C GLN A 390 -3.46 -2.87 -17.54
N ASN A 391 -3.21 -3.49 -16.39
CA ASN A 391 -2.50 -2.97 -15.26
C ASN A 391 -0.99 -3.06 -15.48
N GLN A 392 -0.25 -2.03 -15.04
CA GLN A 392 1.20 -2.01 -14.88
C GLN A 392 1.73 -3.31 -14.24
N HIS A 393 2.35 -4.17 -15.07
CA HIS A 393 3.50 -5.04 -14.76
C HIS A 393 3.92 -5.99 -15.90
N SER A 394 3.31 -5.89 -17.07
CA SER A 394 3.98 -6.09 -18.35
C SER A 394 4.26 -4.72 -18.94
N ASP A 395 5.39 -4.55 -19.60
CA ASP A 395 5.68 -3.34 -20.37
C ASP A 395 4.48 -3.11 -21.33
N PRO A 396 3.82 -1.94 -21.33
CA PRO A 396 2.73 -1.62 -22.26
C PRO A 396 3.13 -1.90 -23.71
N ALA A 397 4.43 -1.81 -24.00
CA ALA A 397 4.98 -2.19 -25.28
C ALA A 397 4.69 -3.67 -25.60
N THR A 398 4.76 -4.62 -24.68
CA THR A 398 4.72 -6.07 -25.03
C THR A 398 3.36 -6.54 -25.54
N SER A 399 2.25 -6.05 -24.97
CA SER A 399 0.89 -6.38 -25.45
C SER A 399 0.61 -5.72 -26.81
N VAL A 400 1.01 -4.46 -26.95
CA VAL A 400 0.79 -3.67 -28.17
C VAL A 400 1.69 -4.18 -29.31
N ILE A 401 2.92 -4.59 -29.00
CA ILE A 401 3.86 -5.25 -29.92
C ILE A 401 3.30 -6.58 -30.43
N SER A 402 2.61 -7.36 -29.59
CA SER A 402 2.04 -8.65 -30.02
C SER A 402 0.92 -8.50 -31.06
N SER A 403 0.13 -7.41 -30.97
CA SER A 403 -0.88 -7.05 -31.98
C SER A 403 -0.23 -6.72 -33.32
N PHE A 404 0.79 -5.85 -33.30
CA PHE A 404 1.57 -5.52 -34.50
C PHE A 404 2.23 -6.75 -35.11
N GLN A 405 2.74 -7.67 -34.28
CA GLN A 405 3.39 -8.89 -34.73
C GLN A 405 2.39 -9.86 -35.40
N HIS A 406 1.17 -9.97 -34.88
CA HIS A 406 0.09 -10.75 -35.50
C HIS A 406 -0.35 -10.15 -36.84
N GLU A 407 -0.53 -8.83 -36.89
CA GLU A 407 -0.98 -8.14 -38.10
C GLU A 407 0.10 -8.14 -39.20
N ALA A 408 1.37 -7.94 -38.83
CA ALA A 408 2.50 -8.09 -39.75
C ALA A 408 2.59 -9.52 -40.31
N THR A 409 2.33 -10.54 -39.49
CA THR A 409 2.30 -11.95 -39.94
C THR A 409 1.13 -12.19 -40.91
N ASN A 410 -0.03 -11.60 -40.66
CA ASN A 410 -1.20 -11.70 -41.55
C ASN A 410 -0.93 -11.05 -42.91
N VAL A 411 -0.29 -9.87 -42.94
CA VAL A 411 0.13 -9.21 -44.18
C VAL A 411 1.04 -10.12 -44.99
N VAL A 412 2.03 -10.75 -44.35
CA VAL A 412 3.01 -11.62 -45.02
C VAL A 412 2.39 -12.90 -45.57
N ASN A 413 1.45 -13.49 -44.82
CA ASN A 413 0.71 -14.67 -45.27
C ASN A 413 -0.10 -14.39 -46.56
N LYS A 414 -0.55 -13.15 -46.81
CA LYS A 414 -1.20 -12.78 -48.08
C LYS A 414 -0.28 -12.86 -49.30
N TYR A 415 1.04 -12.78 -49.10
CA TYR A 415 2.04 -12.85 -50.18
C TYR A 415 2.67 -14.26 -50.28
N ILE A 416 2.62 -15.05 -49.21
CA ILE A 416 3.09 -16.45 -49.24
C ILE A 416 2.02 -17.42 -49.77
N LEU A 417 0.73 -17.11 -49.56
CA LEU A 417 -0.40 -17.97 -49.94
C LEU A 417 -1.05 -17.57 -51.29
N LYS A 418 -0.45 -16.64 -52.02
CA LYS A 418 -0.75 -16.36 -53.44
C LYS A 418 0.18 -17.20 -54.31
#